data_AF-A0A0T9UVJ6-F1
#
_entry.id   AF-A0A0T9UVJ6-F1
#
_cell.length_a   1.000
_cell.length_b   1.000
_cell.length_c   1.000
_cell.angle_alpha   90.00
_cell.angle_beta   90.00
_cell.angle_gamma   90.00
#
_symmetry.space_group_name_H-M   'P 1'
#
loop_
_entity.id
_entity.type
_entity.pdbx_description
1 polymer ?
#
loop_
_entity_poly.entity_id
_entity_poly.type
_entity_poly.pdbx_seq_one_letter_code
_entity_poly.pdbx_strand_id
1 'polypeptide(L)'
;MNFGQAIQALKAGYKVARTGWNGKGMFLILISGTKDVVPCEGTPYAALAVSPQGIVTINPHIDMKTATGEMQPGWLASQTDMLAEDWGIVGNETAVNSVGEYELPIGQTVKIDGYPFELREPVRALSGQHVLDVLSADKNTGIQAV
;
A
#
# COMPACT_ATOMS: atom_id res chain seq x y z
N MET A 1 -0.37 -5.87 23.93
CA MET A 1 -0.50 -6.89 22.87
C MET A 1 0.90 -7.45 22.62
N ASN A 2 1.02 -8.74 22.27
CA ASN A 2 2.31 -9.31 21.88
C ASN A 2 2.67 -8.91 20.44
N PHE A 3 3.92 -9.18 20.03
CA PHE A 3 4.40 -8.87 18.68
C PHE A 3 3.55 -9.50 17.57
N GLY A 4 3.13 -10.76 17.72
CA GLY A 4 2.29 -11.44 16.74
C GLY A 4 0.93 -10.76 16.54
N GLN A 5 0.30 -10.31 17.63
CA GLN A 5 -0.93 -9.53 17.61
C GLN A 5 -0.72 -8.16 16.95
N ALA A 6 0.42 -7.51 17.18
CA ALA A 6 0.76 -6.26 16.52
C ALA A 6 0.87 -6.44 14.99
N ILE A 7 1.46 -7.53 14.51
CA ILE A 7 1.48 -7.88 13.08
C ILE A 7 0.08 -8.13 12.52
N GLN A 8 -0.81 -8.79 13.28
CA GLN A 8 -2.20 -8.96 12.84
C GLN A 8 -2.96 -7.63 12.76
N ALA A 9 -2.75 -6.73 13.72
CA ALA A 9 -3.33 -5.39 13.69
C ALA A 9 -2.82 -4.58 12.49
N LEU A 10 -1.52 -4.65 12.18
CA LEU A 10 -0.92 -4.05 10.99
C LEU A 10 -1.55 -4.58 9.69
N LYS A 11 -1.75 -5.91 9.59
CA LYS A 11 -2.46 -6.53 8.46
C LYS A 11 -3.93 -6.11 8.36
N ALA A 12 -4.56 -5.76 9.47
CA ALA A 12 -5.89 -5.18 9.51
C ALA A 12 -5.91 -3.66 9.23
N GLY A 13 -4.77 -3.06 8.89
CA GLY A 13 -4.66 -1.64 8.53
C GLY A 13 -4.55 -0.69 9.72
N TYR A 14 -4.39 -1.21 10.94
CA TYR A 14 -4.20 -0.36 12.13
C TYR A 14 -2.76 0.11 12.24
N LYS A 15 -2.60 1.33 12.77
CA LYS A 15 -1.30 1.81 13.25
C LYS A 15 -1.01 1.14 14.59
N VAL A 16 0.22 0.64 14.78
CA VAL A 16 0.64 0.07 16.07
C VAL A 16 1.88 0.76 16.61
N ALA A 17 2.02 0.82 17.92
CA ALA A 17 3.19 1.35 18.58
C ALA A 17 3.47 0.56 19.86
N ARG A 18 4.72 0.64 20.34
CA ARG A 18 5.06 0.17 21.69
C ARG A 18 4.83 1.28 22.71
N THR A 19 4.44 0.90 23.91
CA THR A 19 4.20 1.84 25.02
C THR A 19 5.47 2.60 25.39
N GLY A 20 6.64 1.95 25.31
CA GLY A 20 7.93 2.53 25.66
C GLY A 20 8.69 3.27 24.55
N TRP A 21 8.09 3.52 23.38
CA TRP A 21 8.79 4.24 22.30
C TRP A 21 9.04 5.72 22.66
N ASN A 22 10.31 6.13 22.56
CA ASN A 22 10.88 7.39 23.10
C ASN A 22 10.51 8.67 22.31
N GLY A 23 9.31 8.76 21.74
CA GLY A 23 8.90 9.93 20.96
C GLY A 23 7.39 10.06 20.86
N LYS A 24 6.87 11.28 21.02
CA LYS A 24 5.45 11.58 20.85
C LYS A 24 5.05 11.25 19.41
N GLY A 25 4.26 10.20 19.23
CA GLY A 25 3.63 9.87 17.95
C GLY A 25 4.44 8.95 17.02
N MET A 26 5.38 8.15 17.55
CA MET A 26 5.98 7.03 16.81
C MET A 26 4.95 5.92 16.59
N PHE A 27 4.91 5.35 15.39
CA PHE A 27 4.04 4.21 15.07
C PHE A 27 4.53 3.46 13.84
N LEU A 28 4.03 2.24 13.67
CA LEU A 28 4.19 1.43 12.46
C LEU A 28 2.93 1.45 11.62
N ILE A 29 3.10 1.35 10.31
CA ILE A 29 2.06 1.05 9.33
C ILE A 29 2.53 -0.05 8.39
N LEU A 30 1.58 -0.81 7.86
CA LEU A 30 1.84 -1.76 6.77
C LEU A 30 1.50 -1.10 5.45
N ILE A 31 2.49 -0.95 4.58
CA ILE A 31 2.33 -0.55 3.20
C ILE A 31 2.07 -1.81 2.37
N SER A 32 0.98 -1.83 1.61
CA SER A 32 0.60 -2.98 0.76
C SER A 32 1.54 -3.20 -0.44
N GLY A 33 2.49 -2.29 -0.66
CA GLY A 33 3.30 -2.24 -1.86
C GLY A 33 2.55 -1.62 -3.03
N THR A 34 3.28 -1.38 -4.11
CA THR A 34 2.76 -0.78 -5.34
C THR A 34 3.37 -1.51 -6.54
N LYS A 35 2.50 -2.05 -7.40
CA LYS A 35 2.91 -2.63 -8.68
C LYS A 35 2.90 -1.57 -9.77
N ASP A 36 3.56 -1.87 -10.87
CA ASP A 36 3.51 -1.08 -12.09
C ASP A 36 3.97 0.38 -11.91
N VAL A 37 4.93 0.62 -11.01
CA VAL A 37 5.46 1.94 -10.72
C VAL A 37 6.40 2.37 -11.84
N VAL A 38 6.10 3.49 -12.48
CA VAL A 38 7.05 4.20 -13.34
C VAL A 38 7.86 5.16 -12.45
N PRO A 39 9.13 4.87 -12.16
CA PRO A 39 9.95 5.73 -11.31
C PRO A 39 10.29 7.04 -12.02
N CYS A 40 10.46 8.11 -11.23
CA CYS A 40 10.91 9.39 -11.76
C CYS A 40 12.30 9.27 -12.40
N GLU A 41 12.50 9.93 -13.53
CA GLU A 41 13.79 9.99 -14.21
C GLU A 41 14.89 10.54 -13.27
N GLY A 42 16.11 10.00 -13.40
CA GLY A 42 17.25 10.39 -12.57
C GLY A 42 17.28 9.77 -11.17
N THR A 43 16.27 8.97 -10.80
CA THR A 43 16.30 8.20 -9.54
C THR A 43 17.02 6.87 -9.71
N PRO A 44 17.60 6.29 -8.64
CA PRO A 44 18.15 4.94 -8.70
C PRO A 44 17.14 3.89 -9.16
N TYR A 45 15.85 4.05 -8.82
CA TYR A 45 14.80 3.16 -9.30
C TYR A 45 14.65 3.18 -10.82
N ALA A 46 14.78 4.35 -11.46
CA ALA A 46 14.75 4.45 -12.92
C ALA A 46 15.97 3.80 -13.57
N ALA A 47 17.15 3.93 -12.98
CA ALA A 47 18.37 3.30 -13.49
C ALA A 47 18.40 1.78 -13.29
N LEU A 48 17.73 1.27 -12.26
CA LEU A 48 17.70 -0.14 -11.88
C LEU A 48 16.40 -0.84 -12.33
N ALA A 49 15.54 -0.16 -13.07
CA ALA A 49 14.32 -0.76 -13.59
C ALA A 49 14.69 -1.93 -14.51
N VAL A 50 14.36 -3.14 -14.08
CA VAL A 50 14.71 -4.38 -14.80
C VAL A 50 13.69 -4.75 -15.88
N SER A 51 12.54 -4.07 -15.94
CA SER A 51 11.55 -4.33 -16.98
C SER A 51 11.90 -3.56 -18.27
N PRO A 52 11.63 -4.13 -19.45
CA PRO A 52 11.84 -3.44 -20.73
C PRO A 52 11.07 -2.11 -20.87
N GLN A 53 10.05 -1.90 -20.04
CA GLN A 53 9.21 -0.71 -20.00
C GLN A 53 9.64 0.32 -18.94
N GLY A 54 10.72 0.06 -18.19
CA GLY A 54 11.18 0.96 -17.12
C GLY A 54 10.30 0.96 -15.86
N ILE A 55 9.45 -0.06 -15.72
CA ILE A 55 8.51 -0.27 -14.61
C ILE A 55 9.19 -1.06 -13.47
N VAL A 56 8.87 -0.71 -12.22
CA VAL A 56 9.30 -1.40 -11.00
C VAL A 56 8.12 -1.82 -10.12
N THR A 57 8.35 -2.83 -9.28
CA THR A 57 7.42 -3.24 -8.22
C THR A 57 8.03 -2.93 -6.87
N ILE A 58 7.28 -2.23 -6.03
CA ILE A 58 7.60 -2.01 -4.62
C ILE A 58 6.81 -3.02 -3.81
N ASN A 59 7.51 -3.93 -3.13
CA ASN A 59 6.87 -4.98 -2.35
C ASN A 59 6.19 -4.43 -1.09
N PRO A 60 5.24 -5.16 -0.49
CA PRO A 60 4.70 -4.82 0.82
C PRO A 60 5.83 -4.71 1.86
N HIS A 61 5.74 -3.70 2.72
CA HIS A 61 6.74 -3.41 3.73
C HIS A 61 6.11 -2.68 4.91
N ILE A 62 6.75 -2.77 6.08
CA ILE A 62 6.32 -2.04 7.27
C ILE A 62 7.15 -0.77 7.35
N ASP A 63 6.50 0.36 7.56
CA ASP A 63 7.14 1.65 7.71
C ASP A 63 6.97 2.16 9.11
N MET A 64 7.93 2.96 9.55
CA MET A 64 7.93 3.56 10.88
C MET A 64 7.89 5.08 10.77
N LYS A 65 7.02 5.72 11.55
CA LYS A 65 7.21 7.13 11.89
C LYS A 65 8.22 7.25 13.03
N THR A 66 9.32 7.93 12.79
CA THR A 66 10.41 8.13 13.75
C THR A 66 10.01 9.12 14.85
N ALA A 67 10.84 9.23 15.90
CA ALA A 67 10.64 10.21 16.97
C ALA A 67 10.71 11.67 16.48
N THR A 68 11.44 11.92 15.40
CA THR A 68 11.63 13.22 14.74
C THR A 68 10.56 13.51 13.68
N GLY A 69 9.74 12.51 13.35
CA GLY A 69 8.52 12.66 12.57
C GLY A 69 8.63 12.28 11.10
N GLU A 70 9.81 11.87 10.64
CA GLU A 70 10.01 11.32 9.30
C GLU A 70 9.42 9.91 9.18
N MET A 71 9.08 9.52 7.95
CA MET A 71 8.78 8.14 7.62
C MET A 71 10.08 7.43 7.24
N GLN A 72 10.33 6.31 7.91
CA GLN A 72 11.42 5.37 7.63
C GLN A 72 10.84 4.14 6.94
N PRO A 73 10.99 4.02 5.62
CA PRO A 73 10.56 2.83 4.91
C PRO A 73 11.38 1.60 5.29
N GLY A 74 10.70 0.45 5.40
CA GLY A 74 11.36 -0.82 5.68
C GLY A 74 11.87 -0.94 7.12
N TRP A 75 10.99 -0.74 8.09
CA TRP A 75 11.24 -0.97 9.51
C TRP A 75 11.82 -2.37 9.74
N LEU A 76 12.98 -2.39 10.41
CA LEU A 76 13.65 -3.62 10.81
C LEU A 76 13.30 -3.92 12.27
N ALA A 77 12.46 -4.95 12.49
CA ALA A 77 12.13 -5.40 13.82
C ALA A 77 13.38 -5.91 14.55
N SER A 78 13.70 -5.31 15.70
CA SER A 78 14.78 -5.81 16.55
C SER A 78 14.32 -7.00 17.40
N GLN A 79 15.26 -7.74 17.99
CA GLN A 79 14.90 -8.81 18.94
C GLN A 79 14.07 -8.29 20.12
N THR A 80 14.31 -7.06 20.57
CA THR A 80 13.54 -6.46 21.67
C THR A 80 12.13 -6.08 21.23
N ASP A 81 11.90 -5.80 19.96
CA ASP A 81 10.56 -5.57 19.41
C ASP A 81 9.78 -6.88 19.25
N MET A 82 10.45 -7.93 18.78
CA MET A 82 9.83 -9.25 18.61
C MET A 82 9.42 -9.90 19.94
N LEU A 83 10.19 -9.65 21.01
CA LEU A 83 9.93 -10.18 22.35
C LEU A 83 9.07 -9.25 23.23
N ALA A 84 8.60 -8.12 22.67
CA ALA A 84 7.82 -7.15 23.41
C ALA A 84 6.34 -7.55 23.57
N GLU A 85 5.80 -7.22 24.74
CA GLU A 85 4.40 -7.47 25.13
C GLU A 85 3.58 -6.15 25.27
N ASP A 86 4.24 -5.02 25.00
CA ASP A 86 3.72 -3.66 25.24
C ASP A 86 3.19 -2.97 23.98
N TRP A 87 2.78 -3.74 22.96
CA TRP A 87 2.20 -3.20 21.74
C TRP A 87 0.74 -2.73 21.93
N GLY A 88 0.39 -1.62 21.29
CA GLY A 88 -0.94 -1.01 21.28
C GLY A 88 -1.32 -0.50 19.89
N ILE A 89 -2.62 -0.47 19.58
CA ILE A 89 -3.14 0.27 18.40
C ILE A 89 -3.16 1.75 18.77
N VAL A 90 -2.76 2.62 17.84
CA VAL A 90 -2.76 4.08 18.06
C VAL A 90 -3.67 4.80 17.07
N GLY A 91 -4.54 5.65 17.61
CA GLY A 91 -5.60 6.35 16.85
C GLY A 91 -6.86 5.52 16.65
N ASN A 92 -7.95 6.19 16.26
CA ASN A 92 -9.26 5.56 16.02
C ASN A 92 -9.52 5.26 14.53
N GLU A 93 -8.52 5.52 13.69
CA GLU A 93 -8.62 5.47 12.23
C GLU A 93 -7.59 4.47 11.70
N THR A 94 -8.06 3.55 10.86
CA THR A 94 -7.18 2.71 10.05
C THR A 94 -6.31 3.62 9.20
N ALA A 95 -5.03 3.30 9.01
CA ALA A 95 -4.17 4.09 8.13
C ALA A 95 -4.68 4.13 6.66
N VAL A 96 -5.57 3.20 6.28
CA VAL A 96 -6.14 2.93 4.94
C VAL A 96 -5.03 2.69 3.90
N ASN A 97 -4.96 1.61 3.13
CA ASN A 97 -5.95 0.63 2.71
C ASN A 97 -5.82 -0.69 3.47
N SER A 98 -6.97 -1.29 3.78
CA SER A 98 -7.10 -2.74 3.96
C SER A 98 -6.23 -3.44 2.92
N VAL A 99 -5.40 -4.38 3.35
CA VAL A 99 -4.52 -5.16 2.48
C VAL A 99 -5.22 -5.52 1.17
N GLY A 100 -4.74 -4.96 0.05
CA GLY A 100 -5.12 -5.42 -1.29
C GLY A 100 -6.19 -4.65 -2.08
N GLU A 101 -6.65 -3.47 -1.68
CA GLU A 101 -7.55 -2.67 -2.54
C GLU A 101 -6.85 -1.38 -3.03
N TYR A 102 -6.34 -1.44 -4.26
CA TYR A 102 -6.04 -0.32 -5.15
C TYR A 102 -7.37 0.18 -5.73
N GLU A 103 -7.70 1.45 -5.50
CA GLU A 103 -8.92 2.08 -5.99
C GLU A 103 -8.57 3.00 -7.16
N LEU A 104 -9.15 2.76 -8.34
CA LEU A 104 -9.04 3.69 -9.46
C LEU A 104 -10.13 4.77 -9.34
N PRO A 105 -9.78 6.07 -9.37
CA PRO A 105 -10.74 7.16 -9.29
C PRO A 105 -11.65 7.24 -10.51
N ILE A 106 -12.87 7.71 -10.28
CA ILE A 106 -13.85 8.05 -11.32
C ILE A 106 -13.22 9.05 -12.31
N GLY A 107 -13.55 8.91 -13.59
CA GLY A 107 -13.08 9.78 -14.68
C GLY A 107 -11.74 9.38 -15.28
N GLN A 108 -11.08 8.35 -14.75
CA GLN A 108 -9.85 7.83 -15.35
C GLN A 108 -10.16 6.93 -16.55
N THR A 109 -9.39 7.12 -17.63
CA THR A 109 -9.46 6.26 -18.82
C THR A 109 -8.57 5.04 -18.66
N VAL A 110 -9.14 3.85 -18.82
CA VAL A 110 -8.47 2.54 -18.86
C VAL A 110 -8.62 1.92 -20.25
N LYS A 111 -7.67 1.08 -20.68
CA LYS A 111 -7.76 0.36 -21.96
C LYS A 111 -8.10 -1.10 -21.72
N ILE A 112 -9.20 -1.59 -22.28
CA ILE A 112 -9.63 -2.99 -22.23
C ILE A 112 -9.67 -3.52 -23.66
N ASP A 113 -8.94 -4.60 -23.94
CA ASP A 113 -8.79 -5.17 -25.30
C ASP A 113 -8.38 -4.13 -26.37
N GLY A 114 -7.61 -3.12 -25.97
CA GLY A 114 -7.16 -2.02 -26.84
C GLY A 114 -8.13 -0.85 -26.99
N TYR A 115 -9.33 -0.93 -26.42
CA TYR A 115 -10.34 0.14 -26.49
C TYR A 115 -10.37 0.97 -25.19
N PRO A 116 -10.52 2.31 -25.28
CA PRO A 116 -10.59 3.18 -24.12
C PRO A 116 -11.98 3.14 -23.46
N PHE A 117 -11.99 3.09 -22.13
CA PHE A 117 -13.17 3.17 -21.29
C PHE A 117 -12.92 4.15 -20.14
N GLU A 118 -13.92 4.94 -19.78
CA GLU A 118 -13.88 5.83 -18.62
C GLU A 118 -14.57 5.18 -17.43
N LEU A 119 -13.93 5.23 -16.25
CA LEU A 119 -14.51 4.75 -15.00
C LEU A 119 -15.59 5.70 -14.49
N ARG A 120 -16.76 5.15 -14.16
CA ARG A 120 -17.92 5.87 -13.59
C ARG A 120 -18.19 5.55 -12.14
N GLU A 121 -17.64 4.45 -11.66
CA GLU A 121 -17.65 4.08 -10.26
C GLU A 121 -16.22 3.75 -9.82
N PRO A 122 -15.87 3.91 -8.54
CA PRO A 122 -14.57 3.52 -8.03
C PRO A 122 -14.43 2.00 -8.15
N VAL A 123 -13.38 1.53 -8.82
CA VAL A 123 -13.10 0.10 -8.94
C VAL A 123 -11.99 -0.25 -7.97
N ARG A 124 -12.29 -1.16 -7.05
CA ARG A 124 -11.31 -1.71 -6.10
C ARG A 124 -10.70 -2.98 -6.68
N ALA A 125 -9.38 -3.04 -6.73
CA ALA A 125 -8.65 -4.17 -7.27
C ALA A 125 -7.31 -4.38 -6.57
N LEU A 126 -6.66 -5.52 -6.80
CA LEU A 126 -5.36 -5.84 -6.18
C LEU A 126 -4.17 -5.20 -6.92
N SER A 127 -4.39 -4.70 -8.13
CA SER A 127 -3.42 -4.01 -9.01
C SER A 127 -4.12 -3.45 -10.25
N GLY A 128 -3.44 -2.59 -11.04
CA GLY A 128 -3.97 -2.09 -12.31
C GLY A 128 -4.39 -3.19 -13.29
N GLN A 129 -3.62 -4.28 -13.38
CA GLN A 129 -3.99 -5.45 -14.20
C GLN A 129 -5.25 -6.17 -13.70
N HIS A 130 -5.44 -6.30 -12.39
CA HIS A 130 -6.65 -6.91 -11.83
C HIS A 130 -7.89 -6.06 -12.10
N VAL A 131 -7.75 -4.73 -12.21
CA VAL A 131 -8.85 -3.87 -12.69
C VAL A 131 -9.25 -4.26 -14.12
N LEU A 132 -8.28 -4.50 -15.01
CA LEU A 132 -8.57 -4.93 -16.39
C LEU A 132 -9.24 -6.30 -16.43
N ASP A 133 -8.85 -7.22 -15.54
CA ASP A 133 -9.46 -8.55 -15.44
C ASP A 133 -10.91 -8.48 -14.92
N VAL A 134 -11.19 -7.62 -13.93
CA VAL A 134 -12.55 -7.37 -13.42
C VAL A 134 -13.44 -6.73 -14.48
N LEU A 135 -12.94 -5.69 -15.15
CA LEU A 135 -13.68 -4.95 -16.17
C LEU A 135 -13.89 -5.72 -17.47
N SER A 136 -12.99 -6.67 -17.79
CA SER A 136 -13.16 -7.56 -18.95
C SER A 136 -14.16 -8.70 -18.68
N ALA A 137 -14.28 -9.15 -17.43
CA ALA A 137 -15.24 -10.18 -17.01
C ALA A 137 -16.69 -9.65 -16.94
N ASP A 138 -16.90 -8.39 -16.58
CA ASP A 138 -18.22 -7.74 -16.60
C ASP A 138 -18.16 -6.32 -17.20
N LYS A 139 -18.45 -6.25 -18.50
CA LYS A 139 -18.46 -4.99 -19.27
C LYS A 139 -19.56 -4.00 -18.85
N ASN A 140 -20.47 -4.39 -17.95
CA ASN A 140 -21.52 -3.52 -17.41
C ASN A 140 -21.15 -2.94 -16.03
N THR A 141 -20.05 -3.37 -15.41
CA THR A 141 -19.63 -2.85 -14.10
C THR A 141 -18.87 -1.54 -14.25
N GLY A 142 -19.53 -0.41 -13.99
CA GLY A 142 -18.88 0.85 -13.64
C GLY A 142 -18.04 1.55 -14.72
N ILE A 143 -18.16 1.20 -16.01
CA ILE A 143 -17.42 1.81 -17.14
C ILE A 143 -18.33 2.29 -18.29
N GLN A 144 -17.91 3.34 -19.01
CA GLN A 144 -18.51 3.73 -20.30
C GLN A 144 -17.43 3.82 -21.39
N ALA A 145 -17.75 3.37 -22.61
CA ALA A 145 -16.91 3.60 -23.77
C ALA A 145 -16.75 5.12 -24.03
N VAL A 146 -15.52 5.51 -24.38
CA VAL A 146 -15.16 6.90 -24.76
C VAL A 146 -15.25 7.06 -26.26
#